data_AF-A0A1M4XY44-F1
#
_entry.id   AF-A0A1M4XY44-F1
#
_cell.length_a   1.000
_cell.length_b   1.000
_cell.length_c   1.000
_cell.angle_alpha   90.00
_cell.angle_beta   90.00
_cell.angle_gamma   90.00
#
_symmetry.space_group_name_H-M   'P 1'
#
loop_
_entity.id
_entity.type
_entity.pdbx_description
1 polymer ?
#
loop_
_entity_poly.entity_id
_entity_poly.type
_entity_poly.pdbx_seq_one_letter_code
_entity_poly.pdbx_strand_id
1 'polypeptide(L)' 'MITKVLLLSLVLLGLAVAGIAIKIWGKKDGKFAGTCASQSPFLNKDGEACSFCGKTPDQQTDCKGSK' A
#
# COMPACT_ATOMS: atom_id res chain seq x y z
N MET A 1 -6.07 -5.90 -33.39
CA MET A 1 -6.89 -5.66 -32.19
C MET A 1 -6.05 -5.64 -30.91
N ILE A 2 -5.17 -6.61 -30.68
CA ILE A 2 -4.30 -6.71 -29.48
C ILE A 2 -3.41 -5.48 -29.24
N THR A 3 -2.75 -4.94 -30.27
CA THR A 3 -1.82 -3.79 -30.11
C THR A 3 -2.49 -2.53 -29.55
N LYS A 4 -3.77 -2.28 -29.87
CA LYS A 4 -4.52 -1.12 -29.33
C LYS A 4 -4.80 -1.29 -27.84
N VAL A 5 -5.15 -2.50 -27.42
CA VAL A 5 -5.39 -2.83 -26.00
C VAL A 5 -4.08 -2.74 -25.20
N LEU A 6 -2.98 -3.25 -25.77
CA LEU A 6 -1.66 -3.16 -25.13
C LEU A 6 -1.23 -1.71 -24.93
N LEU A 7 -1.31 -0.87 -25.95
CA LEU A 7 -0.98 0.56 -25.82
C LEU A 7 -1.86 1.26 -24.77
N LEU A 8 -3.16 0.99 -24.77
CA LEU A 8 -4.07 1.56 -23.78
C LEU A 8 -3.71 1.11 -22.35
N SER A 9 -3.41 -0.18 -22.16
CA SER A 9 -3.01 -0.72 -20.86
C SER A 9 -1.69 -0.13 -20.34
N LEU A 10 -0.70 0.05 -21.22
CA LEU A 10 0.59 0.64 -20.86
C LEU A 10 0.43 2.10 -20.46
N VAL A 11 -0.43 2.85 -21.16
CA VAL A 11 -0.76 4.24 -20.80
C VAL A 11 -1.45 4.31 -19.44
N LEU A 12 -2.48 3.49 -19.20
CA LEU A 12 -3.18 3.46 -17.91
C LEU A 12 -2.25 3.08 -16.75
N LEU A 13 -1.41 2.05 -16.96
CA LEU A 13 -0.44 1.61 -15.96
C LEU A 13 0.60 2.70 -15.68
N GLY A 14 1.10 3.34 -16.74
CA GLY A 14 2.03 4.47 -16.63
C GLY A 14 1.44 5.64 -15.85
N LEU A 15 0.19 6.01 -16.12
CA LEU A 15 -0.51 7.07 -15.38
C LEU A 15 -0.71 6.71 -13.91
N ALA A 16 -1.05 5.45 -13.59
CA ALA A 16 -1.19 5.00 -12.21
C ALA A 16 0.14 5.11 -11.44
N VAL A 17 1.24 4.62 -12.03
CA VAL A 17 2.58 4.70 -11.43
C VAL A 17 3.02 6.16 -11.28
N ALA A 18 2.79 7.00 -12.30
CA ALA A 18 3.10 8.42 -12.25
C ALA A 18 2.32 9.14 -11.14
N GLY A 19 1.03 8.82 -10.96
CA GLY A 19 0.20 9.37 -9.89
C GLY A 19 0.72 9.00 -8.49
N ILE A 20 1.15 7.75 -8.31
CA ILE A 20 1.76 7.29 -7.04
C ILE A 20 3.09 8.02 -6.81
N ALA A 21 3.94 8.14 -7.84
CA ALA A 21 5.22 8.82 -7.76
C ALA A 21 5.07 10.29 -7.34
N ILE A 22 4.15 11.02 -7.97
CA ILE A 22 3.85 12.43 -7.62
C ILE A 22 3.37 12.52 -6.17
N LYS A 23 2.50 11.61 -5.73
CA LYS A 23 1.99 11.58 -4.35
C LYS A 23 3.10 11.36 -3.32
N ILE A 24 4.10 10.54 -3.63
CA ILE A 24 5.27 10.31 -2.77
C ILE A 24 6.12 11.58 -2.70
N TRP A 25 6.39 12.21 -3.85
CA TRP A 25 7.21 13.42 -3.93
C TRP A 25 6.58 14.61 -3.22
N GLY A 26 5.24 14.72 -3.27
CA GLY A 26 4.47 15.73 -2.54
C GLY A 26 4.30 15.45 -1.04
N LYS A 27 4.76 14.31 -0.52
CA LYS A 27 4.61 13.96 0.88
C LYS A 27 5.83 14.40 1.69
N LYS A 28 5.64 15.37 2.59
CA LYS A 28 6.66 15.78 3.57
C LYS A 28 7.06 14.55 4.39
N ASP A 29 8.36 14.28 4.46
CA ASP A 29 9.01 13.11 5.10
C ASP A 29 8.96 11.77 4.34
N GLY A 30 8.38 11.69 3.14
CA GLY A 30 8.42 10.48 2.29
C GLY A 30 7.79 9.22 2.90
N LYS A 31 7.26 9.29 4.13
CA LYS A 31 6.64 8.17 4.84
C LYS A 31 5.28 7.92 4.23
N PHE A 32 5.08 6.79 3.57
CA PHE A 32 3.74 6.35 3.20
C PHE A 32 2.82 6.36 4.43
N ALA A 33 1.53 6.65 4.23
CA ALA A 33 0.59 6.56 5.35
C ALA A 33 0.48 5.06 5.62
N GLY A 34 1.26 4.57 6.58
CA GLY A 34 1.42 3.15 6.83
C GLY A 34 0.10 2.54 7.23
N THR A 35 -0.60 1.97 6.25
CA THR A 35 -1.65 0.99 6.50
C THR A 35 -0.96 -0.33 6.69
N CYS A 36 -1.04 -0.91 7.88
CA CYS A 36 -0.39 -2.19 8.14
C CYS A 36 -1.17 -3.32 7.48
N ALA A 37 -0.78 -3.69 6.25
CA ALA A 37 -1.39 -4.81 5.53
C ALA A 37 -1.18 -6.14 6.29
N SER A 38 -0.07 -6.29 7.00
CA SER A 38 0.23 -7.47 7.81
C SER A 38 -0.64 -7.59 9.07
N GLN A 39 -1.53 -6.64 9.37
CA GLN A 39 -2.56 -6.82 10.39
C GLN A 39 -3.84 -7.44 9.81
N SER A 40 -3.98 -7.58 8.50
CA SER A 40 -5.20 -8.17 7.94
C SER A 40 -5.24 -9.68 8.27
N PRO A 41 -6.26 -10.19 8.97
CA PRO A 41 -6.40 -11.64 9.24
C PRO A 41 -6.63 -12.46 7.96
N PHE A 42 -6.99 -11.80 6.85
CA PHE A 42 -7.06 -12.45 5.55
C PHE A 42 -5.67 -12.76 4.98
N LEU A 43 -4.72 -11.83 5.17
CA LEU A 43 -3.36 -11.88 4.64
C LEU A 43 -2.36 -12.52 5.63
N ASN A 44 -2.53 -12.26 6.93
CA ASN A 44 -1.69 -12.77 7.99
C ASN A 44 -2.41 -13.89 8.75
N LYS A 45 -2.22 -15.11 8.24
CA LYS A 45 -2.81 -16.35 8.76
C LYS A 45 -2.05 -16.92 9.94
N ASP A 46 -0.76 -16.58 10.05
CA ASP A 46 0.16 -17.10 11.07
C ASP A 46 0.15 -16.27 12.36
N GLY A 47 -0.65 -15.19 12.41
CA GLY A 47 -0.83 -14.38 13.61
C GLY A 47 0.34 -13.46 13.92
N GLU A 48 1.23 -13.21 12.96
CA GLU A 48 2.45 -12.42 13.19
C GLU A 48 2.12 -10.98 13.59
N ALA A 49 2.92 -10.42 14.49
CA ALA A 49 2.76 -9.02 14.86
C ALA A 49 3.15 -8.11 13.68
N CYS A 50 2.36 -7.06 13.44
CA CYS A 50 2.68 -6.03 12.47
C CYS A 50 4.07 -5.43 12.75
N SER A 51 5.04 -5.59 11.83
CA SER A 51 6.41 -5.09 12.02
C SER A 51 6.49 -3.57 12.24
N PHE A 52 5.50 -2.82 11.74
CA PHE A 52 5.42 -1.37 11.91
C PHE A 52 4.96 -0.94 13.32
N CYS A 53 3.97 -1.62 13.91
CA CYS A 53 3.32 -1.14 15.14
C CYS A 53 3.12 -2.20 16.24
N GLY A 54 3.59 -3.43 16.02
CA GLY A 54 3.50 -4.55 16.96
C GLY A 54 2.11 -5.15 17.14
N LYS A 55 1.09 -4.61 16.46
CA LYS A 55 -0.29 -5.10 16.60
C LYS A 55 -0.50 -6.45 15.94
N THR A 56 -1.26 -7.32 16.59
CA THR A 56 -1.65 -8.63 16.04
C THR A 56 -2.82 -8.50 15.06
N PRO A 57 -3.05 -9.51 14.19
CA PRO A 57 -4.13 -9.46 13.21
C PRO A 57 -5.52 -9.33 13.81
N ASP A 58 -5.70 -9.77 15.05
CA ASP A 58 -6.96 -9.71 15.79
C ASP A 58 -7.34 -8.26 16.17
N GLN A 59 -6.33 -7.40 16.36
CA GLN A 59 -6.55 -6.02 16.81
C GLN A 59 -7.09 -5.08 15.72
N GLN A 60 -7.17 -5.52 14.46
CA GLN A 60 -7.74 -4.84 13.26
C GLN A 60 -8.00 -3.32 13.39
N THR A 61 -6.95 -2.55 13.68
CA THR A 61 -7.02 -1.11 13.93
C THR A 61 -5.81 -0.42 13.30
N ASP A 62 -6.03 0.78 12.75
CA ASP A 62 -4.96 1.59 12.20
C ASP A 62 -3.79 1.74 13.18
N CYS A 63 -2.56 1.67 12.67
CA CYS A 63 -1.35 1.91 13.46
C CYS A 63 -1.11 3.43 13.71
N LYS A 64 -2.15 4.27 13.69
CA LYS A 64 -2.02 5.72 13.91
C LYS A 64 -1.47 5.98 15.33
N GLY A 65 -0.33 6.66 15.42
CA GLY A 65 0.31 7.04 16.68
C GLY A 65 1.16 5.96 17.35
N SER A 66 1.36 4.81 16.70
CA SER A 66 2.27 3.78 17.19
C SER A 66 3.68 4.00 16.63
N LYS A 67 4.47 4.78 17.38
CA LYS A 67 5.85 5.24 17.15
C LYS A 67 6.10 6.21 15.99
#